data_AF-A0A2A6R0E7-F1
#
_entry.id   AF-A0A2A6R0E7-F1
#
_cell.length_a   1.000
_cell.length_b   1.000
_cell.length_c   1.000
_cell.angle_alpha   90.00
_cell.angle_beta   90.00
_cell.angle_gamma   90.00
#
_symmetry.space_group_name_H-M   'P 1'
#
loop_
_entity.id
_entity.type
_entity.pdbx_description
1 polymer ?
#
loop_
_entity_poly.entity_id
_entity_poly.type
_entity_poly.pdbx_seq_one_letter_code
_entity_poly.pdbx_strand_id
1 'polypeptide(L)' 'MYLQYPTLDDDDIDLVTNAVRDWCRTHRVPLESESGREAMRFAVGHVASGVRSTVALSKAMKTLDPFEEF' A
#
# COMPACT_ATOMS: atom_id res chain seq x y z
N MET A 1 22.32 -2.09 12.78
CA MET A 1 21.38 -1.50 11.81
C MET A 1 20.03 -1.41 12.52
N TYR A 2 19.64 -0.22 12.97
CA TYR A 2 18.33 -0.05 13.61
C TYR A 2 17.28 -0.19 12.50
N LEU A 3 16.45 -1.23 12.59
CA LEU A 3 15.21 -1.29 11.84
C LEU A 3 14.40 -0.07 12.27
N GLN A 4 14.34 0.97 11.42
CA GLN A 4 13.34 2.02 11.58
C GLN A 4 12.00 1.34 11.31
N TYR A 5 11.35 0.91 12.39
CA TYR A 5 9.94 0.56 12.32
C TYR A 5 9.20 1.86 12.01
N PRO A 6 8.47 1.94 10.89
CA PRO A 6 7.63 3.09 10.67
C PRO A 6 6.67 3.16 11.84
N THR A 7 6.71 4.26 12.59
CA THR A 7 5.75 4.55 13.66
C THR A 7 4.44 4.91 12.99
N LEU A 8 3.73 3.89 12.52
CA LEU A 8 2.37 3.99 12.02
C LEU A 8 1.47 4.03 13.26
N ASP A 9 0.57 5.00 13.32
CA ASP A 9 -0.54 4.97 14.26
C ASP A 9 -1.63 4.00 13.77
N ASP A 10 -2.65 3.77 14.59
CA ASP A 10 -3.74 2.85 14.23
C ASP A 10 -4.51 3.35 12.97
N ASP A 11 -4.61 4.68 12.78
CA ASP A 11 -5.24 5.28 11.61
C ASP A 11 -4.44 5.00 10.32
N ASP A 12 -3.11 5.07 10.41
CA ASP A 12 -2.17 4.75 9.34
C ASP A 12 -2.21 3.25 9.00
N ILE A 13 -2.36 2.37 10.00
CA ILE A 13 -2.53 0.92 9.79
C ILE A 13 -3.85 0.63 9.07
N ASP A 14 -4.94 1.26 9.48
CA ASP A 14 -6.24 1.14 8.82
C ASP A 14 -6.19 1.68 7.38
N LEU A 15 -5.48 2.79 7.16
CA LEU A 15 -5.26 3.38 5.84
C LEU A 15 -4.56 2.40 4.90
N VAL A 16 -3.43 1.85 5.33
CA VAL A 16 -2.65 0.86 4.57
C VAL A 16 -3.50 -0.37 4.29
N THR A 17 -4.17 -0.89 5.32
CA THR A 17 -4.94 -2.14 5.21
C THR A 17 -6.12 -1.99 4.26
N ASN A 18 -6.85 -0.86 4.33
CA ASN A 18 -7.96 -0.58 3.43
C ASN A 18 -7.50 -0.39 1.99
N ALA A 19 -6.40 0.34 1.77
CA ALA A 19 -5.88 0.58 0.42
C ALA A 19 -5.33 -0.71 -0.22
N VAL A 20 -4.59 -1.54 0.53
CA VAL A 20 -4.12 -2.85 0.07
C VAL A 20 -5.27 -3.79 -0.24
N ARG A 21 -6.30 -3.83 0.61
CA ARG A 21 -7.50 -4.64 0.37
C ARG A 21 -8.25 -4.19 -0.88
N ASP A 22 -8.40 -2.89 -1.10
CA ASP A 22 -9.08 -2.35 -2.27
C ASP A 22 -8.31 -2.65 -3.55
N TRP A 23 -6.98 -2.47 -3.53
CA TRP A 23 -6.10 -2.84 -4.64
C TRP A 23 -6.16 -4.34 -4.94
N CYS A 24 -6.05 -5.19 -3.91
CA CYS A 24 -6.15 -6.65 -4.06
C CYS A 24 -7.52 -7.07 -4.63
N ARG A 25 -8.61 -6.43 -4.20
CA ARG A 25 -9.96 -6.68 -4.72
C ARG A 25 -10.07 -6.27 -6.19
N THR A 26 -9.55 -5.11 -6.55
CA THR A 26 -9.56 -4.58 -7.92
C THR A 26 -8.78 -5.50 -8.86
N HIS A 27 -7.62 -5.97 -8.42
CA HIS A 27 -6.73 -6.84 -9.18
C HIS A 27 -7.08 -8.33 -9.10
N ARG A 28 -8.05 -8.70 -8.26
CA ARG A 28 -8.41 -10.08 -7.92
C ARG A 28 -7.21 -10.93 -7.49
N VAL A 29 -6.27 -10.32 -6.78
CA VAL A 29 -5.10 -11.01 -6.21
C VAL A 29 -5.32 -11.30 -4.73
N PRO A 30 -4.88 -12.47 -4.24
CA PRO A 30 -4.90 -12.74 -2.81
C PRO A 30 -3.90 -11.85 -2.08
N LEU A 31 -4.24 -11.39 -0.88
CA LEU A 31 -3.37 -10.51 -0.08
C LEU A 31 -2.05 -11.19 0.31
N GLU A 32 -2.06 -12.52 0.45
CA GLU A 32 -0.88 -13.34 0.74
C GLU A 32 0.00 -13.62 -0.48
N SER A 33 -0.46 -13.26 -1.69
CA SER A 33 0.34 -13.38 -2.91
C SER A 33 1.56 -12.46 -2.86
N GLU A 34 2.55 -12.74 -3.72
CA GLU A 34 3.70 -11.87 -3.87
C GLU A 34 3.30 -10.43 -4.21
N SER A 35 2.36 -10.25 -5.15
CA SER A 35 1.81 -8.95 -5.53
C SER A 35 1.07 -8.25 -4.38
N GLY A 36 0.31 -8.99 -3.58
CA GLY A 36 -0.35 -8.44 -2.38
C GLY A 36 0.66 -7.97 -1.31
N ARG A 37 1.74 -8.73 -1.12
CA ARG A 37 2.84 -8.34 -0.21
C ARG A 37 3.64 -7.15 -0.73
N GLU A 38 3.86 -7.05 -2.04
CA GLU A 38 4.46 -5.86 -2.66
C GLU A 38 3.59 -4.63 -2.48
N ALA A 39 2.28 -4.75 -2.73
CA ALA A 39 1.33 -3.68 -2.48
C ALA A 39 1.33 -3.24 -1.02
N MET A 40 1.45 -4.17 -0.07
CA MET A 40 1.56 -3.84 1.35
C MET A 40 2.86 -3.13 1.70
N ARG A 41 4.01 -3.60 1.18
CA ARG A 41 5.31 -2.92 1.39
C ARG A 41 5.31 -1.51 0.81
N PHE A 42 4.74 -1.35 -0.38
CA PHE A 42 4.63 -0.06 -1.03
C PHE A 42 3.73 0.89 -0.24
N ALA A 43 2.55 0.42 0.18
CA ALA A 43 1.63 1.22 0.97
C ALA A 43 2.23 1.64 2.32
N VAL A 44 2.88 0.72 3.03
CA VAL A 44 3.61 1.02 4.27
C VAL A 44 4.72 2.03 4.04
N GLY A 45 5.55 1.85 3.00
CA GLY A 45 6.62 2.79 2.66
C GLY A 45 6.09 4.19 2.32
N HIS A 46 4.94 4.26 1.65
CA HIS A 46 4.31 5.51 1.27
C HIS A 46 3.76 6.26 2.49
N VAL A 47 3.06 5.58 3.41
CA VAL A 47 2.57 6.20 4.65
C VAL A 47 3.73 6.57 5.57
N ALA A 48 4.76 5.73 5.67
CA ALA A 48 5.98 6.01 6.42
C ALA A 48 6.72 7.26 5.91
N SER A 49 6.60 7.59 4.61
CA SER A 49 7.16 8.81 4.03
C SER A 49 6.37 10.09 4.34
N GLY A 50 5.25 9.97 5.05
CA GLY A 50 4.41 11.09 5.50
C GLY A 50 3.13 11.29 4.68
N VAL A 51 2.84 10.41 3.72
CA VAL A 51 1.61 10.49 2.92
C VAL A 51 0.47 9.79 3.64
N ARG A 52 -0.31 10.57 4.40
CA ARG A 52 -1.48 10.07 5.16
C ARG A 52 -2.82 10.17 4.43
N SER A 53 -2.80 10.55 3.14
CA SER A 53 -4.04 10.73 2.38
C SER A 53 -4.43 9.43 1.68
N THR A 54 -5.63 8.92 1.95
CA THR A 54 -6.19 7.71 1.33
C THR A 54 -6.23 7.83 -0.19
N VAL A 55 -6.53 9.02 -0.70
CA VAL A 55 -6.60 9.31 -2.14
C VAL A 55 -5.21 9.27 -2.77
N ALA A 56 -4.21 9.85 -2.11
CA ALA A 56 -2.83 9.83 -2.58
C ALA A 56 -2.26 8.40 -2.55
N LEU A 57 -2.53 7.65 -1.47
CA LEU A 57 -2.13 6.26 -1.34
C LEU A 57 -2.78 5.38 -2.41
N SER A 58 -4.09 5.50 -2.63
CA SER A 58 -4.80 4.74 -3.66
C SER A 58 -4.27 5.07 -5.06
N LYS A 59 -3.97 6.34 -5.34
CA LYS A 59 -3.36 6.76 -6.61
C LYS A 59 -1.96 6.19 -6.78
N ALA A 60 -1.14 6.19 -5.73
CA ALA A 60 0.19 5.61 -5.76
C ALA A 60 0.13 4.08 -5.93
N MET A 61 -0.85 3.42 -5.32
CA MET A 61 -1.03 1.98 -5.49
C MET A 61 -1.46 1.58 -6.91
N LYS A 62 -2.13 2.47 -7.65
CA LYS A 62 -2.38 2.25 -9.09
C LYS A 62 -1.10 2.21 -9.93
N THR A 63 0.01 2.77 -9.44
CA THR A 63 1.31 2.64 -10.14
C THR A 63 1.97 1.29 -9.90
N LEU A 64 1.41 0.45 -9.02
CA LEU A 64 1.82 -0.95 -8.85
C LEU A 64 1.12 -1.87 -9.84
N ASP A 65 0.07 -1.40 -10.52
CA ASP A 65 -0.46 -2.10 -11.68
C ASP A 65 0.71 -2.30 -12.65
N PRO A 66 1.05 -3.53 -13.03
CA PRO A 66 2.13 -3.77 -13.98
C PRO A 66 1.86 -3.16 -15.37
N PHE A 67 0.71 -2.53 -15.60
CA PHE A 67 0.35 -1.86 -16.85
C PHE A 67 -0.66 -0.71 -16.60
N GLU A 68 -0.19 0.53 -16.43
CA GLU A 68 -0.83 1.65 -17.13
C GLU A 68 0.08 2.04 -18.30
N GLU A 69 -0.40 1.66 -19.47
CA GLU A 69 0.19 1.62 -20.81
C GLU A 69 0.64 3.00 -21.34
N PHE A 70 1.72 3.01 -22.13
CA PHE A 70 1.70 3.49 -23.51
C PHE A 70 2.69 2.68 -24.36
#